data_AF-A0A834H2N1-F1
#
_entry.id   AF-A0A834H2N1-F1
#
_cell.length_a   1.000
_cell.length_b   1.000
_cell.length_c   1.000
_cell.angle_alpha   90.00
_cell.angle_beta   90.00
_cell.angle_gamma   90.00
#
_symmetry.space_group_name_H-M   'P 1'
#
loop_
_entity.id
_entity.type
_entity.pdbx_description
1 polymer ?
#
loop_
_entity_poly.entity_id
_entity_poly.type
_entity_poly.pdbx_seq_one_letter_code
_entity_poly.pdbx_strand_id
1 'polypeptide(L)'
;MKRGGGSSPNSEICFVGVGPSPGSLSDLTNYYELESKNYIGVDELAAKKLKKPELLKLGLKEIAAEVGVSLEESPTTLQDINWWAKAYSNEQIKRAVHGVYAAHLVGTKLSCMPKLP
;
A
#
# COMPACT_ATOMS: atom_id res chain seq x y z
N MET A 1 -20.72 -3.82 -31.30
CA MET A 1 -21.36 -2.86 -30.39
C MET A 1 -20.26 -2.18 -29.57
N LYS A 2 -19.87 -0.94 -29.93
CA LYS A 2 -18.89 -0.16 -29.15
C LYS A 2 -19.60 0.39 -27.92
N ARG A 3 -19.15 0.02 -26.72
CA ARG A 3 -19.47 0.76 -25.48
C ARG A 3 -18.26 1.62 -25.15
N GLY A 4 -18.34 2.88 -25.58
CA GLY A 4 -17.48 3.95 -25.11
C GLY A 4 -17.95 4.42 -23.74
N GLY A 5 -16.98 4.76 -22.90
CA GLY A 5 -17.19 5.28 -21.56
C GLY A 5 -15.99 5.03 -20.64
N GLY A 6 -14.76 5.09 -21.17
CA GLY A 6 -13.57 5.10 -20.33
C GLY A 6 -13.46 6.46 -19.66
N SER A 7 -13.87 6.56 -18.40
CA SER A 7 -13.40 7.67 -17.56
C SER A 7 -11.87 7.60 -17.55
N SER A 8 -11.21 8.66 -18.00
CA SER A 8 -9.75 8.78 -17.85
C SER A 8 -9.41 8.52 -16.39
N PRO A 9 -8.46 7.61 -16.08
CA PRO A 9 -8.06 7.35 -14.70
C PRO A 9 -7.60 8.68 -14.10
N ASN A 10 -8.15 9.05 -12.95
CA ASN A 10 -7.81 10.30 -12.29
C ASN A 10 -6.32 10.26 -11.90
N SER A 11 -5.46 10.95 -12.65
CA SER A 11 -3.99 10.91 -12.51
C SER A 11 -3.48 11.70 -11.31
N GLU A 12 -4.36 12.38 -10.58
CA GLU A 12 -4.02 13.19 -9.42
C GLU A 12 -3.75 12.35 -8.16
N ILE A 13 -4.24 11.10 -8.12
CA ILE A 13 -4.13 10.22 -6.95
C ILE A 13 -3.21 9.04 -7.27
N CYS A 14 -2.22 8.83 -6.40
CA CYS A 14 -1.35 7.66 -6.41
C CYS A 14 -1.69 6.74 -5.23
N PHE A 15 -1.98 5.48 -5.52
CA PHE A 15 -2.26 4.47 -4.51
C PHE A 15 -0.95 3.84 -4.06
N VAL A 16 -0.62 4.03 -2.78
CA VAL A 16 0.59 3.48 -2.18
C VAL A 16 0.20 2.33 -1.26
N GLY A 17 0.76 1.15 -1.49
CA GLY A 17 0.48 -0.04 -0.71
C GLY A 17 1.73 -0.81 -0.32
N VAL A 18 1.66 -1.53 0.81
CA VAL A 18 2.64 -2.57 1.12
C VAL A 18 2.31 -3.73 0.20
N GLY A 19 3.29 -4.13 -0.61
CA GLY A 19 3.11 -4.83 -1.87
C GLY A 19 1.91 -5.78 -1.98
N PRO A 20 1.26 -5.87 -3.14
CA PRO A 20 0.54 -7.08 -3.46
C PRO A 20 1.57 -8.21 -3.35
N SER A 21 1.24 -9.31 -2.68
CA SER A 21 1.77 -10.56 -3.20
C SER A 21 1.43 -10.61 -4.70
N PRO A 22 2.24 -11.23 -5.57
CA PRO A 22 2.00 -11.24 -7.02
C PRO A 22 0.61 -11.75 -7.51
N GLY A 23 -0.35 -12.04 -6.62
CA GLY A 23 -1.77 -12.29 -6.92
C GLY A 23 -2.77 -11.17 -6.56
N SER A 24 -2.44 -10.20 -5.70
CA SER A 24 -3.48 -9.32 -5.12
C SER A 24 -4.08 -8.28 -6.08
N LEU A 25 -3.31 -7.80 -7.07
CA LEU A 25 -3.84 -6.88 -8.09
C LEU A 25 -4.60 -7.65 -9.19
N SER A 26 -4.15 -8.87 -9.49
CA SER A 26 -4.87 -9.75 -10.41
C SER A 26 -6.21 -10.18 -9.82
N ASP A 27 -6.32 -10.41 -8.50
CA ASP A 27 -7.60 -10.70 -7.86
C ASP A 27 -8.58 -9.53 -7.99
N LEU A 28 -8.11 -8.29 -7.84
CA LEU A 28 -8.94 -7.10 -8.01
C LEU A 28 -9.54 -7.03 -9.43
N THR A 29 -8.72 -7.33 -10.43
CA THR A 29 -9.15 -7.33 -11.84
C THR A 29 -10.06 -8.52 -12.13
N ASN A 30 -9.70 -9.71 -11.68
CA ASN A 30 -10.38 -10.97 -12.03
C ASN A 30 -11.74 -11.11 -11.36
N TYR A 31 -11.89 -10.68 -10.11
CA TYR A 31 -13.14 -10.84 -9.36
C TYR A 31 -14.04 -9.61 -9.40
N TYR A 32 -13.47 -8.43 -9.57
CA TYR A 32 -14.22 -7.17 -9.44
C TYR A 32 -14.14 -6.27 -10.67
N GLU A 33 -13.41 -6.67 -11.73
CA GLU A 33 -13.16 -5.84 -12.92
C GLU A 33 -12.56 -4.46 -12.58
N LEU A 34 -11.85 -4.37 -11.46
CA LEU A 34 -11.22 -3.14 -10.98
C LEU A 34 -9.73 -3.14 -11.32
N GLU A 35 -9.30 -2.10 -12.04
CA GLU A 35 -7.91 -1.87 -12.41
C GLU A 35 -7.38 -0.62 -11.69
N SER A 36 -6.25 -0.75 -10.98
CA SER A 36 -5.56 0.38 -10.35
C SER A 36 -4.32 0.77 -11.16
N LYS A 37 -4.49 1.70 -12.10
CA LYS A 37 -3.42 2.17 -13.00
C LYS A 37 -2.34 3.02 -12.32
N ASN A 38 -2.65 3.63 -11.18
CA ASN A 38 -1.75 4.52 -10.45
C ASN A 38 -1.27 3.91 -9.12
N TYR A 39 -1.11 2.59 -9.08
CA TYR A 39 -0.57 1.88 -7.91
C TYR A 39 0.97 1.90 -7.91
N ILE A 40 1.57 2.07 -6.74
CA ILE A 40 2.99 1.84 -6.50
C ILE A 40 3.19 1.14 -5.15
N GLY A 41 4.09 0.16 -5.12
CA GLY A 41 4.53 -0.45 -3.87
C GLY A 41 5.33 0.54 -3.01
N VAL A 42 5.18 0.48 -1.68
CA VAL A 42 5.97 1.30 -0.75
C VAL A 42 7.47 1.07 -0.93
N ASP A 43 7.85 -0.18 -1.18
CA ASP A 43 9.20 -0.65 -1.52
C ASP A 43 9.72 -0.02 -2.83
N GLU A 44 8.90 -0.04 -3.88
CA GLU A 44 9.23 0.56 -5.17
C GLU A 44 9.35 2.08 -5.06
N LEU A 45 8.44 2.73 -4.33
CA LEU A 45 8.48 4.16 -4.07
C LEU A 45 9.75 4.54 -3.30
N ALA A 46 10.09 3.79 -2.26
CA ALA A 46 11.28 4.01 -1.45
C ALA A 46 12.56 3.81 -2.28
N ALA A 47 12.65 2.71 -3.03
CA ALA A 47 13.80 2.42 -3.89
C ALA A 47 14.03 3.53 -4.92
N LYS A 48 12.97 4.03 -5.56
CA LYS A 48 13.05 5.14 -6.54
C LYS A 48 13.45 6.45 -5.89
N LYS A 49 12.86 6.80 -4.74
CA LYS A 49 13.12 8.08 -4.06
C LYS A 49 14.50 8.15 -3.44
N LEU A 50 14.97 7.05 -2.87
CA LEU A 50 16.26 6.97 -2.17
C LEU A 50 17.40 6.50 -3.06
N LYS A 51 17.12 6.09 -4.31
CA LYS A 51 18.07 5.47 -5.25
C LYS A 51 18.76 4.23 -4.67
N LYS A 52 17.98 3.42 -3.95
CA LYS A 52 18.42 2.22 -3.21
C LYS A 52 17.64 0.98 -3.69
N PRO A 53 18.10 0.28 -4.76
CA PRO A 53 17.37 -0.86 -5.31
C PRO A 53 17.23 -2.04 -4.35
N GLU A 54 18.09 -2.13 -3.34
CA GLU A 54 18.01 -3.15 -2.28
C GLU A 54 16.71 -3.07 -1.46
N LEU A 55 16.02 -1.91 -1.44
CA LEU A 55 14.76 -1.73 -0.73
C LEU A 55 13.59 -2.50 -1.34
N LEU A 56 13.70 -2.94 -2.60
CA LEU A 56 12.67 -3.75 -3.28
C LEU A 56 12.43 -5.12 -2.64
N LYS A 57 13.31 -5.55 -1.74
CA LYS A 57 13.22 -6.84 -1.04
C LYS A 57 12.85 -6.69 0.44
N LEU A 58 12.59 -5.47 0.89
CA LEU A 58 12.36 -5.16 2.29
C LEU A 58 10.87 -5.03 2.58
N GLY A 59 10.49 -5.38 3.81
CA GLY A 59 9.15 -5.18 4.32
C GLY A 59 8.91 -3.72 4.74
N LEU A 60 7.65 -3.42 5.04
CA LEU A 60 7.25 -2.09 5.49
C LEU A 60 8.01 -1.63 6.74
N LYS A 61 8.33 -2.54 7.67
CA LYS A 61 9.03 -2.21 8.92
C LYS A 61 10.45 -1.74 8.65
N GLU A 62 11.18 -2.46 7.81
CA GLU A 62 12.55 -2.13 7.43
C GLU A 62 12.59 -0.83 6.62
N ILE A 63 11.65 -0.63 5.70
CA ILE A 63 11.54 0.61 4.92
C ILE A 63 11.21 1.80 5.83
N ALA A 64 10.30 1.62 6.80
CA ALA A 64 9.97 2.68 7.75
C ALA A 64 11.19 3.11 8.58
N ALA A 65 11.99 2.17 9.05
CA ALA A 65 13.24 2.46 9.75
C ALA A 65 14.22 3.25 8.87
N GLU A 66 14.37 2.86 7.60
CA GLU A 66 15.23 3.53 6.62
C GLU A 66 14.81 5.00 6.40
N VAL A 67 13.51 5.30 6.36
CA VAL A 67 13.00 6.67 6.17
C VAL A 67 12.82 7.46 7.47
N GLY A 68 13.21 6.89 8.62
CA GLY A 68 13.09 7.52 9.93
C GLY A 68 11.64 7.68 10.41
N VAL A 69 10.77 6.73 10.06
CA VAL A 69 9.39 6.63 10.57
C VAL A 69 9.34 5.56 11.64
N SER A 70 8.98 5.96 12.86
CA SER A 70 8.71 5.01 13.95
C SER A 70 7.32 4.41 13.76
N LEU A 71 7.25 3.09 13.63
CA LEU A 71 5.98 2.35 13.61
C LEU A 71 5.74 1.72 14.98
N GLU A 72 4.51 1.83 15.47
CA GLU A 72 4.11 1.05 16.63
C GLU A 72 4.13 -0.44 16.30
N GLU A 73 4.49 -1.25 17.30
CA GLU A 73 4.41 -2.70 17.14
C GLU A 73 2.94 -3.11 17.01
N SER A 74 2.61 -3.81 15.93
CA SER A 74 1.30 -4.42 15.78
C SER A 74 1.16 -5.56 16.77
N PRO A 75 0.18 -5.54 17.70
CA PRO A 75 0.05 -6.57 18.71
C PRO A 75 -0.50 -7.90 18.16
N THR A 76 -0.92 -7.99 16.88
CA THR A 76 -1.57 -9.22 16.37
C THR A 76 -1.47 -9.34 14.84
N THR A 77 -1.46 -10.57 14.33
CA THR A 77 -1.51 -10.89 12.90
C THR A 77 -2.93 -10.72 12.34
N LEU A 78 -3.06 -10.42 11.04
CA LEU A 78 -4.37 -10.31 10.36
C LEU A 78 -5.10 -11.65 10.21
N GLN A 79 -4.49 -12.76 10.62
CA GLN A 79 -5.01 -14.13 10.47
C GLN A 79 -6.31 -14.34 11.25
N ASP A 80 -6.53 -13.58 12.33
CA ASP A 80 -7.71 -13.71 13.18
C ASP A 80 -8.93 -12.90 12.67
N ILE A 81 -8.80 -12.19 11.54
CA ILE A 81 -9.89 -11.40 10.98
C ILE A 81 -10.70 -12.25 10.00
N ASN A 82 -11.95 -12.53 10.36
CA ASN A 82 -12.94 -13.03 9.41
C ASN A 82 -13.41 -11.88 8.49
N TRP A 83 -12.85 -11.82 7.28
CA TRP A 83 -13.18 -10.79 6.27
C TRP A 83 -14.61 -10.85 5.73
N TRP A 84 -15.37 -11.89 6.07
CA TRP A 84 -16.79 -12.03 5.72
C TRP A 84 -17.73 -11.75 6.90
N ALA A 85 -17.21 -11.25 8.03
CA ALA A 85 -18.02 -10.87 9.17
C ALA A 85 -18.98 -9.71 8.83
N LYS A 86 -20.21 -9.76 9.33
CA LYS A 86 -21.20 -8.69 9.15
C LYS A 86 -20.89 -7.43 9.94
N ALA A 87 -20.12 -7.55 11.02
CA ALA A 87 -19.68 -6.46 11.88
C ALA A 87 -18.28 -6.75 12.40
N TYR A 88 -17.49 -5.70 12.54
CA TYR A 88 -16.12 -5.75 13.07
C TYR A 88 -16.07 -5.07 14.43
N SER A 89 -15.30 -5.63 15.36
CA SER A 89 -14.99 -4.94 16.60
C SER A 89 -14.02 -3.77 16.36
N ASN A 90 -13.96 -2.83 17.30
CA ASN A 90 -13.00 -1.72 17.24
C ASN A 90 -11.55 -2.23 17.12
N GLU A 91 -11.23 -3.35 17.78
CA GLU A 91 -9.91 -3.98 17.69
C GLU A 91 -9.64 -4.55 16.29
N GLN A 92 -10.62 -5.19 15.65
CA GLN A 92 -10.47 -5.69 14.29
C GLN A 92 -10.28 -4.54 13.29
N ILE A 93 -11.04 -3.45 13.45
CA ILE A 93 -10.89 -2.24 12.63
C ILE A 93 -9.49 -1.65 12.84
N LYS A 94 -9.06 -1.46 14.09
CA LYS A 94 -7.73 -0.94 14.44
C LYS A 94 -6.62 -1.77 13.79
N ARG A 95 -6.72 -3.10 13.83
CA ARG A 95 -5.77 -4.01 13.18
C ARG A 95 -5.77 -3.87 11.66
N ALA A 96 -6.95 -3.84 11.02
CA ALA A 96 -7.08 -3.70 9.57
C ALA A 96 -6.48 -2.37 9.07
N VAL A 97 -6.66 -1.27 9.82
CA VAL A 97 -6.13 0.04 9.43
C VAL A 97 -4.66 0.21 9.77
N HIS A 98 -4.09 -0.56 10.72
CA HIS A 98 -2.72 -0.37 11.20
C HIS A 98 -1.67 -0.44 10.06
N GLY A 99 -1.73 -1.48 9.22
CA GLY A 99 -0.82 -1.63 8.09
C GLY A 99 -0.99 -0.53 7.03
N VAL A 100 -2.23 -0.12 6.78
CA VAL A 100 -2.55 0.96 5.83
C VAL A 100 -2.04 2.31 6.35
N TYR A 101 -2.23 2.59 7.63
CA TYR A 101 -1.75 3.81 8.27
C TYR A 101 -0.22 3.88 8.29
N ALA A 102 0.46 2.77 8.59
CA ALA A 102 1.91 2.69 8.51
C ALA A 102 2.43 2.96 7.08
N ALA A 103 1.79 2.38 6.07
CA ALA A 103 2.12 2.65 4.66
C ALA A 103 1.91 4.13 4.29
N HIS A 104 0.82 4.74 4.79
CA HIS A 104 0.54 6.16 4.61
C HIS A 104 1.63 7.05 5.22
N LEU A 105 2.08 6.77 6.44
CA LEU A 105 3.15 7.56 7.10
C LEU A 105 4.45 7.50 6.29
N VAL A 106 4.84 6.30 5.85
CA VAL A 106 6.03 6.10 5.02
C VAL A 106 5.89 6.81 3.66
N GLY A 107 4.75 6.65 2.99
CA GLY A 107 4.47 7.29 1.70
C GLY A 107 4.48 8.82 1.78
N THR A 108 3.90 9.39 2.84
CA THR A 108 3.95 10.83 3.12
C THR A 108 5.38 11.31 3.34
N LYS A 109 6.17 10.59 4.15
CA LYS A 109 7.58 10.92 4.39
C LYS A 109 8.38 10.94 3.09
N LEU A 110 8.26 9.90 2.27
CA LEU A 110 8.92 9.79 0.96
C LEU A 110 8.48 10.87 -0.04
N SER A 111 7.23 11.33 0.06
CA SER A 111 6.70 12.41 -0.77
C SER A 111 7.33 13.75 -0.43
N CYS A 112 7.59 14.02 0.86
CA CYS A 112 8.26 15.23 1.34
C CYS A 112 9.78 15.24 1.16
N MET A 113 10.42 14.08 0.89
CA MET A 113 11.87 14.02 0.69
C MET A 113 12.29 14.64 -0.65
N PRO A 114 13.37 15.46 -0.66
CA PRO A 114 13.91 16.02 -1.90
C PRO A 114 14.41 14.90 -2.81
N LYS A 115 14.29 15.10 -4.13
CA LYS A 115 14.90 14.19 -5.11
C LYS A 115 16.41 14.26 -4.94
N LEU A 116 17.05 13.14 -4.61
CA LEU A 116 18.51 13.06 -4.56
C LEU A 116 19.07 13.33 -5.97
N PRO A 117 20.14 14.15 -6.10
CA PRO A 117 20.78 14.47 -7.38
C PRO A 117 21.25 13.22 -8.10
#